data_AF-A0A7S0C8M3-F1
#
_entry.id   AF-A0A7S0C8M3-F1
#
_cell.length_a   1.000
_cell.length_b   1.000
_cell.length_c   1.000
_cell.angle_alpha   90.00
_cell.angle_beta   90.00
_cell.angle_gamma   90.00
#
_symmetry.space_group_name_H-M   'P 1'
#
loop_
_entity.id
_entity.type
_entity.pdbx_description
1 polymer ?
#
loop_
_entity_poly.entity_id
_entity_poly.type
_entity_poly.pdbx_seq_one_letter_code
_entity_poly.pdbx_strand_id
1 'polypeptide(L)'
;MAGFRKCFWLVSSMILIIVENSSIPFVSAVPLIAEVGSMETQCLRYNIPTDDDAHMIFLVLSEDDDAEEIEDFFVKQVSDLSKEALKGDKVQTPEVPKNIKDMLKSKGNSNLEIEIQKPRKPILRKQRMVFNAPLVVRNVVATAGSKGQGWDPPLGGYSICLRNNNREDKVSRVIFDVVLAYGSDDDDDDSGKKSEEHKKKREAAALKKEHLTPLQLMFDRTVNSAEQILSEMKYMERREKYMRKTIDSTNSRIKYFSYMSVLVLIGVAFLQVTYLKSYFKKKKLM
;
A
#
# COMPACT_ATOMS: atom_id res chain seq x y z
N MET A 1 5.65 1.77 55.26
CA MET A 1 6.20 1.18 54.01
C MET A 1 5.16 0.43 53.14
N ALA A 2 3.85 0.69 53.26
CA ALA A 2 2.82 -0.09 52.55
C ALA A 2 2.21 0.61 51.30
N GLY A 3 2.31 1.93 51.18
CA GLY A 3 1.70 2.68 50.07
C GLY A 3 2.45 2.60 48.74
N PHE A 4 3.77 2.43 48.77
CA PHE A 4 4.63 2.57 47.58
C PHE A 4 4.59 1.36 46.63
N ARG A 5 4.31 0.16 47.16
CA ARG A 5 4.24 -1.09 46.36
C ARG A 5 2.94 -1.19 45.53
N LYS A 6 1.87 -0.50 45.93
CA LYS A 6 0.56 -0.54 45.24
C LYS A 6 0.53 0.34 43.98
N CYS A 7 1.19 1.50 43.99
CA CYS A 7 1.29 2.34 42.79
C CYS A 7 2.15 1.72 41.68
N PHE A 8 3.25 1.05 42.04
CA PHE A 8 4.14 0.44 41.03
C PHE A 8 3.47 -0.70 40.26
N TRP A 9 2.62 -1.49 40.94
CA TRP A 9 1.88 -2.59 40.32
C TRP A 9 0.73 -2.11 39.41
N LEU A 10 0.05 -1.01 39.78
CA LEU A 10 -1.03 -0.43 38.98
C LEU A 10 -0.51 0.21 37.68
N VAL A 11 0.63 0.89 37.73
CA VAL A 11 1.22 1.53 36.54
C VAL A 11 1.81 0.49 35.58
N SER A 12 2.40 -0.60 36.09
CA SER A 12 2.90 -1.69 35.24
C SER A 12 1.78 -2.49 34.56
N SER A 13 0.63 -2.63 35.21
CA SER A 13 -0.54 -3.34 34.65
C SER A 13 -1.26 -2.51 33.58
N MET A 14 -1.31 -1.19 33.75
CA MET A 14 -1.96 -0.28 32.80
C MET A 14 -1.16 -0.08 31.50
N ILE A 15 0.16 -0.33 31.51
CA ILE A 15 1.02 -0.26 30.32
C ILE A 15 0.92 -1.55 29.47
N LEU A 16 0.68 -2.71 30.08
CA LEU A 16 0.52 -3.97 29.34
C LEU A 16 -0.78 -4.01 28.52
N ILE A 17 -1.86 -3.44 29.03
CA ILE A 17 -3.18 -3.48 28.38
C ILE A 17 -3.24 -2.63 27.10
N ILE A 18 -2.35 -1.65 26.94
CA ILE A 18 -2.33 -0.78 25.75
C ILE A 18 -1.55 -1.42 24.58
N VAL A 19 -0.68 -2.40 24.85
CA VAL A 19 0.21 -2.99 23.84
C VAL A 19 -0.45 -4.15 23.07
N GLU A 20 -1.51 -4.75 23.60
CA GLU A 20 -2.01 -6.05 23.11
C GLU A 20 -3.20 -5.95 22.12
N ASN A 21 -3.64 -4.74 21.74
CA ASN A 21 -4.84 -4.57 20.90
C ASN A 21 -4.62 -3.87 19.54
N SER A 22 -3.38 -3.82 19.04
CA SER A 22 -3.08 -3.29 17.69
C SER A 22 -2.63 -4.40 16.73
N SER A 23 -3.41 -5.46 16.61
CA SER A 23 -3.30 -6.39 15.48
C SER A 23 -4.33 -5.98 14.42
N ILE A 24 -4.04 -4.91 13.69
CA ILE A 24 -4.79 -4.57 12.48
C ILE A 24 -4.45 -5.64 11.43
N PRO A 25 -5.42 -6.37 10.85
CA PRO A 25 -5.12 -7.31 9.78
C PRO A 25 -4.51 -6.53 8.62
N PHE A 26 -3.31 -6.93 8.22
CA PHE A 26 -2.62 -6.39 7.07
C PHE A 26 -3.46 -6.69 5.82
N VAL A 27 -4.14 -5.68 5.28
CA VAL A 27 -4.86 -5.78 4.00
C VAL A 27 -3.81 -5.97 2.92
N SER A 28 -3.64 -7.22 2.48
CA SER A 28 -2.90 -7.53 1.26
C SER A 28 -3.67 -6.91 0.10
N ALA A 29 -3.01 -6.10 -0.72
CA ALA A 29 -3.61 -5.57 -1.94
C ALA A 29 -4.13 -6.74 -2.80
N VAL A 30 -5.43 -6.75 -3.05
CA VAL A 30 -6.10 -7.72 -3.93
C VAL A 30 -6.02 -7.21 -5.38
N PRO A 31 -5.77 -8.09 -6.37
CA PRO A 31 -5.82 -7.71 -7.78
C PRO A 31 -7.18 -7.10 -8.14
N LEU A 32 -7.19 -6.25 -9.16
CA LEU A 32 -8.40 -5.63 -9.69
C LEU A 32 -9.12 -6.57 -10.63
N ILE A 33 -10.45 -6.49 -10.62
CA ILE A 33 -11.30 -7.20 -11.57
C ILE A 33 -12.08 -6.13 -12.35
N ALA A 34 -12.03 -6.21 -13.68
CA ALA A 34 -12.78 -5.34 -14.58
C ALA A 34 -13.66 -6.18 -15.50
N GLU A 35 -14.91 -5.78 -15.67
CA GLU A 35 -15.84 -6.42 -16.61
C GLU A 35 -15.97 -5.54 -17.85
N VAL A 36 -15.67 -6.11 -19.02
CA VAL A 36 -15.70 -5.40 -20.29
C VAL A 36 -16.79 -6.00 -21.17
N GLY A 37 -17.82 -5.21 -21.46
CA GLY A 37 -18.97 -5.61 -22.28
C GLY A 37 -18.63 -5.86 -23.75
N SER A 38 -19.63 -6.29 -24.52
CA SER A 38 -19.52 -6.53 -25.96
C SER A 38 -19.27 -5.22 -26.72
N MET A 39 -18.33 -5.27 -27.66
CA MET A 39 -17.85 -4.10 -28.43
C MET A 39 -17.48 -2.87 -27.56
N GLU A 40 -17.11 -3.10 -26.30
CA GLU A 40 -16.78 -2.04 -25.34
C GLU A 40 -15.26 -1.86 -25.20
N THR A 41 -14.84 -0.63 -24.86
CA THR A 41 -13.47 -0.33 -24.48
C THR A 41 -13.45 0.38 -23.13
N GLN A 42 -12.79 -0.23 -22.15
CA GLN A 42 -12.62 0.33 -20.82
C GLN A 42 -11.16 0.75 -20.62
N CYS A 43 -10.93 2.02 -20.27
CA CYS A 43 -9.58 2.55 -20.08
C CYS A 43 -9.37 3.02 -18.63
N LEU A 44 -8.19 2.70 -18.11
CA LEU A 44 -7.74 3.06 -16.77
C LEU A 44 -6.49 3.92 -16.90
N ARG A 45 -6.33 4.91 -16.02
CA ARG A 45 -5.12 5.73 -15.94
C ARG A 45 -4.34 5.34 -14.69
N TYR A 46 -3.07 4.99 -14.88
CA TYR A 46 -2.16 4.59 -13.82
C TYR A 46 -0.91 5.45 -13.83
N ASN A 47 -0.62 6.14 -12.72
CA ASN A 47 0.56 6.99 -12.64
C ASN A 47 1.74 6.19 -12.08
N ILE A 48 2.74 5.91 -12.93
CA ILE A 48 4.00 5.28 -12.50
C ILE A 48 5.00 6.40 -12.19
N PRO A 49 5.61 6.44 -10.99
CA PRO A 49 6.69 7.38 -10.66
C PRO A 49 7.84 7.30 -11.69
N THR A 50 8.58 8.39 -11.86
CA THR A 50 9.68 8.48 -12.85
C THR A 50 10.90 7.64 -12.47
N ASP A 51 11.08 7.37 -11.19
CA ASP A 51 12.26 6.69 -10.63
C ASP A 51 12.05 5.18 -10.50
N ASP A 52 10.80 4.72 -10.66
CA ASP A 52 10.40 3.33 -10.50
C ASP A 52 10.02 2.71 -11.84
N ASP A 53 10.29 1.42 -11.99
CA ASP A 53 9.70 0.62 -13.07
C ASP A 53 8.35 0.04 -12.61
N ALA A 54 7.59 -0.50 -13.56
CA ALA A 54 6.38 -1.25 -13.22
C ALA A 54 6.30 -2.57 -13.99
N HIS A 55 5.66 -3.53 -13.36
CA HIS A 55 5.25 -4.80 -13.93
C HIS A 55 3.73 -4.89 -13.84
N MET A 56 3.08 -5.17 -14.96
CA MET A 56 1.63 -5.32 -15.04
C MET A 56 1.30 -6.77 -15.34
N ILE A 57 0.36 -7.34 -14.61
CA ILE A 57 -0.14 -8.69 -14.84
C ILE A 57 -1.60 -8.58 -15.25
N PHE A 58 -1.97 -9.29 -16.31
CA PHE A 58 -3.34 -9.34 -16.83
C PHE A 58 -3.74 -10.80 -17.05
N LEU A 59 -4.95 -11.16 -16.68
CA LEU A 59 -5.53 -12.46 -16.94
C LEU A 59 -6.99 -12.28 -17.35
N VAL A 60 -7.40 -12.94 -18.42
CA VAL A 60 -8.77 -12.84 -18.95
C VAL A 60 -9.50 -14.14 -18.69
N LEU A 61 -10.69 -14.00 -18.11
CA LEU A 61 -11.67 -15.07 -17.93
C LEU A 61 -12.88 -14.80 -18.82
N SER A 62 -13.46 -15.88 -19.33
CA SER A 62 -14.74 -15.82 -20.02
C SER A 62 -15.89 -15.76 -19.02
N GLU A 63 -16.99 -15.11 -19.39
CA GLU A 63 -18.25 -15.17 -18.63
C GLU A 63 -18.76 -16.61 -18.42
N ASP A 64 -18.46 -17.53 -19.35
CA ASP A 64 -18.85 -18.94 -19.24
C ASP A 64 -18.09 -19.71 -18.11
N ASP A 65 -17.00 -19.12 -17.60
CA ASP A 65 -16.10 -19.65 -16.57
C ASP A 65 -16.26 -18.88 -15.24
N ASP A 66 -17.50 -18.60 -14.84
CA ASP A 66 -17.88 -17.78 -13.68
C ASP A 66 -17.95 -18.53 -12.34
N ALA A 67 -17.45 -19.76 -12.27
CA ALA A 67 -17.42 -20.51 -11.02
C ALA A 67 -16.46 -19.84 -10.02
N GLU A 68 -16.94 -19.64 -8.78
CA GLU A 68 -16.17 -19.02 -7.68
C GLU A 68 -14.81 -19.70 -7.46
N GLU A 69 -14.75 -21.03 -7.55
CA GLU A 69 -13.50 -21.79 -7.44
C GLU A 69 -12.46 -21.44 -8.52
N ILE A 70 -12.92 -21.12 -9.74
CA ILE A 70 -12.06 -20.74 -10.87
C ILE A 70 -11.53 -19.33 -10.63
N GLU A 71 -12.41 -18.41 -10.25
CA GLU A 71 -12.03 -17.02 -9.96
C GLU A 71 -11.02 -16.95 -8.81
N ASP A 72 -11.30 -17.62 -7.69
CA ASP A 72 -10.40 -17.67 -6.53
C ASP A 72 -9.03 -18.23 -6.88
N PHE A 73 -8.99 -19.29 -7.69
CA PHE A 73 -7.73 -19.86 -8.18
C PHE A 73 -6.92 -18.83 -8.97
N PHE A 74 -7.54 -18.13 -9.93
CA PHE A 74 -6.85 -17.18 -10.77
C PHE A 74 -6.51 -15.87 -10.06
N VAL A 75 -7.35 -15.40 -9.13
CA VAL A 75 -7.03 -14.27 -8.24
C VAL A 75 -5.79 -14.58 -7.41
N LYS A 76 -5.71 -15.79 -6.83
CA LYS A 76 -4.53 -16.24 -6.09
C LYS A 76 -3.31 -16.37 -7.00
N GLN A 77 -3.47 -16.95 -8.18
CA GLN A 77 -2.40 -17.06 -9.17
C GLN A 77 -1.82 -15.70 -9.55
N VAL A 78 -2.68 -14.71 -9.86
CA VAL A 78 -2.24 -13.34 -10.16
C VAL A 78 -1.55 -12.71 -8.95
N SER A 79 -2.07 -12.90 -7.74
CA SER A 79 -1.43 -12.40 -6.52
C SER A 79 -0.03 -12.97 -6.30
N ASP A 80 0.17 -14.26 -6.56
CA ASP A 80 1.48 -14.90 -6.41
C ASP A 80 2.44 -14.47 -7.51
N LEU A 81 1.97 -14.34 -8.77
CA LEU A 81 2.75 -13.76 -9.87
C LEU A 81 3.18 -12.32 -9.58
N SER A 82 2.33 -11.52 -8.95
CA SER A 82 2.68 -10.16 -8.50
C SER A 82 3.82 -10.16 -7.49
N LYS A 83 3.82 -11.11 -6.54
CA LYS A 83 4.90 -11.24 -5.54
C LYS A 83 6.20 -11.70 -6.17
N GLU A 84 6.15 -12.59 -7.16
CA GLU A 84 7.33 -13.03 -7.90
C GLU A 84 7.89 -11.91 -8.78
N ALA A 85 7.01 -11.13 -9.42
CA ALA A 85 7.40 -9.99 -10.23
C ALA A 85 8.19 -8.95 -9.40
N LEU A 86 7.82 -8.73 -8.13
CA LEU A 86 8.56 -7.87 -7.20
C LEU A 86 9.99 -8.35 -6.94
N LYS A 87 10.24 -9.67 -6.94
CA LYS A 87 11.56 -10.24 -6.62
C LYS A 87 12.54 -10.16 -7.79
N GLY A 88 12.10 -9.71 -8.97
CA GLY A 88 12.95 -9.66 -10.16
C GLY A 88 13.27 -11.02 -10.79
N ASP A 89 12.81 -12.13 -10.21
CA ASP A 89 13.00 -13.48 -10.74
C ASP A 89 12.24 -13.70 -12.06
N LYS A 90 12.68 -14.68 -12.85
CA LYS A 90 11.94 -15.15 -14.03
C LYS A 90 10.56 -15.63 -13.57
N VAL A 91 9.52 -14.85 -13.88
CA VAL A 91 8.14 -15.23 -13.59
C VAL A 91 7.81 -16.42 -14.46
N GLN A 92 7.67 -17.57 -13.80
CA GLN A 92 7.24 -18.79 -14.44
C GLN A 92 5.75 -18.90 -14.17
N THR A 93 4.94 -18.83 -15.22
CA THR A 93 3.49 -18.92 -15.06
C THR A 93 3.15 -20.33 -14.54
N PRO A 94 2.51 -20.47 -13.36
CA PRO A 94 2.24 -21.78 -12.81
C PRO A 94 1.23 -22.51 -13.70
N GLU A 95 1.43 -23.81 -13.87
CA GLU A 95 0.51 -24.64 -14.65
C GLU A 95 -0.84 -24.77 -13.93
N VAL A 96 -1.92 -24.61 -14.70
CA VAL A 96 -3.28 -24.79 -14.18
C VAL A 96 -3.50 -26.27 -13.86
N PRO A 97 -3.93 -26.62 -12.63
CA PRO A 97 -4.11 -28.01 -12.25
C PRO A 97 -5.29 -28.63 -13.02
N LYS A 98 -5.28 -29.97 -13.19
CA LYS A 98 -6.22 -30.69 -14.05
C LYS A 98 -7.69 -30.44 -13.65
N ASN A 99 -7.99 -30.42 -12.35
CA ASN A 99 -9.33 -30.16 -11.82
C ASN A 99 -9.91 -28.84 -12.33
N ILE A 100 -9.13 -27.75 -12.31
CA ILE A 100 -9.57 -26.45 -12.82
C ILE A 100 -9.61 -26.48 -14.35
N LYS A 101 -8.60 -27.08 -14.99
CA LYS A 101 -8.51 -27.16 -16.46
C LYS A 101 -9.70 -27.88 -17.11
N ASP A 102 -10.25 -28.88 -16.44
CA ASP A 102 -11.41 -29.63 -16.91
C ASP A 102 -12.72 -28.85 -16.72
N MET A 103 -12.76 -27.88 -15.81
CA MET A 103 -13.90 -26.97 -15.59
C MET A 103 -13.93 -25.79 -16.57
N LEU A 104 -12.78 -25.44 -17.17
CA LEU A 104 -12.66 -24.35 -18.13
C LEU A 104 -13.34 -24.70 -19.46
N LYS A 105 -14.41 -23.95 -19.77
CA LYS A 105 -15.14 -24.02 -21.02
C LYS A 105 -14.46 -23.17 -22.10
N SER A 106 -13.90 -22.01 -21.75
CA SER A 106 -13.19 -21.18 -22.71
C SER A 106 -11.75 -21.65 -22.90
N LYS A 107 -11.33 -21.85 -24.16
CA LYS A 107 -9.96 -22.25 -24.52
C LYS A 107 -9.48 -21.46 -25.72
N GLY A 108 -8.23 -20.99 -25.64
CA GLY A 108 -7.54 -20.34 -26.75
C GLY A 108 -7.63 -18.81 -26.73
N ASN A 109 -7.50 -18.21 -27.91
CA ASN A 109 -7.41 -16.76 -28.05
C ASN A 109 -8.73 -16.08 -27.68
N SER A 110 -8.65 -14.98 -26.93
CA SER A 110 -9.80 -14.12 -26.68
C SER A 110 -9.86 -13.00 -27.71
N ASN A 111 -11.06 -12.42 -27.89
CA ASN A 111 -11.26 -11.20 -28.66
C ASN A 111 -10.92 -9.93 -27.85
N LEU A 112 -10.37 -10.10 -26.65
CA LEU A 112 -9.96 -9.01 -25.79
C LEU A 112 -8.52 -8.61 -26.10
N GLU A 113 -8.33 -7.33 -26.35
CA GLU A 113 -7.04 -6.73 -26.64
C GLU A 113 -6.67 -5.75 -25.54
N ILE A 114 -5.43 -5.87 -25.05
CA ILE A 114 -4.86 -4.89 -24.14
C ILE A 114 -4.05 -3.88 -24.92
N GLU A 115 -4.19 -2.61 -24.55
CA GLU A 115 -3.42 -1.51 -25.10
C GLU A 115 -2.82 -0.68 -23.96
N ILE A 116 -1.49 -0.60 -23.92
CA ILE A 116 -0.74 0.19 -22.95
C ILE A 116 -0.09 1.33 -23.71
N GLN A 117 -0.39 2.56 -23.30
CA GLN A 117 0.12 3.76 -23.95
C GLN A 117 0.58 4.77 -22.91
N LYS A 118 1.69 5.43 -23.19
CA LYS A 118 2.10 6.63 -22.46
C LYS A 118 1.47 7.87 -23.12
N PRO A 119 0.97 8.86 -22.38
CA PRO A 119 0.31 10.04 -22.95
C PRO A 119 1.19 10.72 -23.99
N ARG A 120 0.58 11.06 -25.14
CA ARG A 120 1.26 11.74 -26.26
C ARG A 120 2.47 10.98 -26.83
N LYS A 121 2.59 9.68 -26.55
CA LYS A 121 3.58 8.76 -27.13
C LYS A 121 2.86 7.66 -27.91
N PRO A 122 3.54 7.00 -28.86
CA PRO A 122 2.96 5.85 -29.53
C PRO A 122 2.61 4.74 -28.52
N ILE A 123 1.74 3.84 -28.96
CA ILE A 123 1.32 2.67 -28.19
C ILE A 123 2.55 1.84 -27.84
N LEU A 124 2.73 1.54 -26.55
CA LEU A 124 3.87 0.79 -26.03
C LEU A 124 3.67 -0.70 -26.23
N ARG A 125 2.45 -1.17 -25.97
CA ARG A 125 2.07 -2.57 -26.11
C ARG A 125 0.65 -2.65 -26.59
N LYS A 126 0.44 -3.48 -27.61
CA LYS A 126 -0.87 -3.89 -28.10
C LYS A 126 -0.86 -5.38 -28.30
N GLN A 127 -1.69 -6.10 -27.55
CA GLN A 127 -1.64 -7.56 -27.56
C GLN A 127 -3.04 -8.16 -27.33
N ARG A 128 -3.41 -9.12 -28.18
CA ARG A 128 -4.57 -9.98 -27.94
C ARG A 128 -4.28 -10.96 -26.82
N MET A 129 -5.24 -11.10 -25.92
CA MET A 129 -5.15 -11.96 -24.77
C MET A 129 -5.55 -13.39 -25.13
N VAL A 130 -5.14 -14.33 -24.29
CA VAL A 130 -5.55 -15.74 -24.36
C VAL A 130 -6.32 -16.02 -23.08
N PHE A 131 -7.45 -16.70 -23.18
CA PHE A 131 -8.23 -17.07 -21.99
C PHE A 131 -7.39 -17.92 -21.05
N ASN A 132 -7.54 -17.68 -19.74
CA ASN A 132 -6.95 -18.50 -18.68
C ASN A 132 -5.40 -18.52 -18.66
N ALA A 133 -4.77 -17.59 -19.40
CA ALA A 133 -3.33 -17.46 -19.49
C ALA A 133 -2.90 -16.06 -19.05
N PRO A 134 -2.08 -15.95 -17.98
CA PRO A 134 -1.60 -14.65 -17.51
C PRO A 134 -0.61 -14.04 -18.51
N LEU A 135 -0.79 -12.76 -18.81
CA LEU A 135 0.16 -11.91 -19.51
C LEU A 135 0.90 -11.03 -18.51
N VAL A 136 2.22 -11.15 -18.48
CA VAL A 136 3.09 -10.34 -17.63
C VAL A 136 3.86 -9.36 -18.51
N VAL A 137 3.58 -8.07 -18.34
CA VAL A 137 4.27 -6.97 -19.01
C VAL A 137 5.28 -6.37 -18.05
N ARG A 138 6.57 -6.56 -18.31
CA ARG A 138 7.66 -6.06 -17.46
C ARG A 138 8.24 -4.76 -17.99
N ASN A 139 8.95 -4.05 -17.10
CA ASN A 139 9.76 -2.87 -17.41
C ASN A 139 8.99 -1.86 -18.27
N VAL A 140 7.75 -1.55 -17.85
CA VAL A 140 6.83 -0.71 -18.62
C VAL A 140 7.42 0.68 -18.85
N VAL A 141 8.08 1.25 -17.85
CA VAL A 141 8.69 2.59 -17.95
C VAL A 141 9.96 2.55 -18.78
N ALA A 142 10.84 1.57 -18.57
CA ALA A 142 12.04 1.41 -19.39
C ALA A 142 11.70 1.21 -20.89
N THR A 143 10.67 0.41 -21.20
CA THR A 143 10.20 0.19 -22.58
C THR A 143 9.61 1.47 -23.20
N ALA A 144 9.03 2.35 -22.39
CA ALA A 144 8.48 3.62 -22.83
C ALA A 144 9.54 4.69 -23.20
N GLY A 145 10.84 4.37 -23.07
CA GLY A 145 11.94 5.24 -23.49
C GLY A 145 12.04 6.52 -22.67
N SER A 146 11.72 6.45 -21.37
CA SER A 146 11.55 7.61 -20.52
C SER A 146 12.59 7.73 -19.41
N LYS A 147 13.88 7.86 -19.73
CA LYS A 147 14.80 8.57 -18.83
C LYS A 147 14.70 10.07 -19.13
N GLY A 148 13.53 10.66 -18.87
CA GLY A 148 13.34 12.11 -19.01
C GLY A 148 13.88 12.80 -17.76
N GLN A 149 14.89 13.64 -17.90
CA GLN A 149 15.38 14.52 -16.83
C GLN A 149 14.28 15.51 -16.44
N GLY A 150 13.69 15.37 -15.26
CA GLY A 150 12.74 16.35 -14.71
C GLY A 150 11.99 15.81 -13.50
N TRP A 151 11.88 16.62 -12.46
CA TRP A 151 11.25 16.27 -11.17
C TRP A 151 9.71 16.18 -11.21
N ASP A 152 9.10 16.36 -12.39
CA ASP A 152 7.64 16.41 -12.56
C ASP A 152 7.15 15.23 -13.42
N PRO A 153 6.45 14.23 -12.85
CA PRO A 153 5.80 13.20 -13.65
C PRO A 153 4.75 13.84 -14.58
N PRO A 154 4.66 13.41 -15.85
CA PRO A 154 3.75 14.02 -16.81
C PRO A 154 2.29 13.89 -16.35
N LEU A 155 1.58 15.02 -16.36
CA LEU A 155 0.13 15.09 -16.14
C LEU A 155 -0.57 14.20 -17.18
N GLY A 156 -1.00 13.00 -16.78
CA GLY A 156 -1.73 12.08 -17.65
C GLY A 156 -1.65 10.60 -17.27
N GLY A 157 -0.56 10.15 -16.64
CA GLY A 157 -0.35 8.73 -16.30
C GLY A 157 -0.36 7.78 -17.50
N TYR A 158 0.09 6.53 -17.35
CA TYR A 158 -0.06 5.52 -18.40
C TYR A 158 -1.55 5.17 -18.57
N SER A 159 -2.02 5.08 -19.81
CA SER A 159 -3.36 4.58 -20.11
C SER A 159 -3.29 3.08 -20.42
N ILE A 160 -4.11 2.31 -19.72
CA ILE A 160 -4.30 0.87 -19.90
C ILE A 160 -5.73 0.69 -20.40
N CYS A 161 -5.91 0.31 -21.66
CA CYS A 161 -7.21 0.10 -22.26
C CYS A 161 -7.44 -1.39 -22.52
N LEU A 162 -8.61 -1.87 -22.10
CA LEU A 162 -9.13 -3.20 -22.33
C LEU A 162 -10.22 -3.09 -23.40
N ARG A 163 -9.99 -3.69 -24.56
CA ARG A 163 -10.90 -3.60 -25.70
C ARG A 163 -11.48 -4.97 -26.02
N ASN A 164 -12.76 -5.14 -25.82
CA ASN A 164 -13.46 -6.36 -26.19
C ASN A 164 -14.07 -6.19 -27.59
N ASN A 165 -13.51 -6.89 -28.59
CA ASN A 165 -14.04 -6.88 -29.95
C ASN A 165 -15.06 -8.00 -30.21
N ASN A 166 -15.55 -8.66 -29.17
CA ASN A 166 -16.58 -9.67 -29.35
C ASN A 166 -17.87 -9.00 -29.83
N ARG A 167 -18.52 -9.62 -30.82
CA ARG A 167 -19.82 -9.16 -31.36
C ARG A 167 -21.01 -9.81 -30.68
N GLU A 168 -20.78 -10.95 -30.05
CA GLU A 168 -21.77 -11.59 -29.19
C GLU A 168 -21.82 -10.81 -27.88
N ASP A 169 -23.01 -10.73 -27.25
CA ASP A 169 -23.25 -10.10 -25.94
C ASP A 169 -22.60 -10.87 -24.78
N LYS A 170 -21.32 -11.22 -24.92
CA LYS A 170 -20.51 -11.86 -23.88
C LYS A 170 -19.61 -10.85 -23.23
N VAL A 171 -19.70 -10.79 -21.90
CA VAL A 171 -18.83 -10.00 -21.06
C VAL A 171 -17.50 -10.75 -20.89
N SER A 172 -16.38 -10.02 -20.88
CA SER A 172 -15.09 -10.59 -20.52
C SER A 172 -14.64 -10.02 -19.18
N ARG A 173 -14.28 -10.89 -18.24
CA ARG A 173 -13.70 -10.46 -16.97
C ARG A 173 -12.19 -10.43 -17.07
N VAL A 174 -11.59 -9.36 -16.61
CA VAL A 174 -10.14 -9.16 -16.63
C VAL A 174 -9.64 -8.95 -15.21
N ILE A 175 -8.88 -9.91 -14.72
CA ILE A 175 -8.13 -9.79 -13.48
C ILE A 175 -6.80 -9.13 -13.82
N PHE A 176 -6.47 -8.03 -13.16
CA PHE A 176 -5.20 -7.37 -13.39
C PHE A 176 -4.59 -6.80 -12.12
N ASP A 177 -3.26 -6.77 -12.09
CA ASP A 177 -2.51 -6.16 -11.00
C ASP A 177 -1.35 -5.34 -11.56
N VAL A 178 -0.98 -4.29 -10.82
CA VAL A 178 0.13 -3.42 -11.19
C VAL A 178 1.07 -3.32 -10.01
N VAL A 179 2.29 -3.77 -10.26
CA VAL A 179 3.36 -3.89 -9.28
C VAL A 179 4.44 -2.89 -9.64
N LEU A 180 4.80 -2.01 -8.70
CA LEU A 180 5.92 -1.10 -8.85
C LEU A 180 7.22 -1.83 -8.49
N ALA A 181 8.15 -1.88 -9.45
CA ALA A 181 9.51 -2.35 -9.27
C ALA A 181 10.37 -1.15 -8.88
N TYR A 182 10.61 -1.00 -7.58
CA TYR A 182 11.56 -0.02 -7.07
C TYR A 182 12.97 -0.43 -7.49
N GLY A 183 13.71 0.51 -8.10
CA GLY A 183 15.14 0.32 -8.32
C GLY A 183 15.81 0.02 -6.98
N SER A 184 16.45 -1.14 -6.89
CA SER A 184 17.41 -1.43 -5.83
C SER A 184 18.63 -0.56 -6.14
N ASP A 185 18.56 0.71 -5.79
CA ASP A 185 19.80 1.44 -5.52
C ASP A 185 20.31 0.84 -4.20
N ASP A 186 21.00 -0.30 -4.36
CA ASP A 186 21.89 -0.88 -3.37
C ASP A 186 22.95 0.19 -3.07
N ASP A 187 22.84 0.81 -1.89
CA ASP A 187 24.00 1.16 -1.09
C ASP A 187 23.59 1.05 0.40
N ASP A 188 24.21 0.04 1.01
CA ASP A 188 24.56 -0.12 2.42
C ASP A 188 23.48 -0.46 3.45
N ASP A 189 23.52 -1.75 3.81
CA ASP A 189 23.65 -2.29 5.16
C ASP A 189 22.80 -1.71 6.31
N ASP A 190 22.20 -2.67 6.99
CA ASP A 190 21.77 -2.67 8.39
C ASP A 190 20.38 -2.12 8.74
N SER A 191 19.64 -3.01 9.39
CA SER A 191 18.45 -2.77 10.22
C SER A 191 17.14 -2.41 9.50
N GLY A 192 16.40 -3.45 9.07
CA GLY A 192 15.06 -3.82 9.57
C GLY A 192 13.95 -2.80 9.90
N LYS A 193 14.07 -1.51 9.59
CA LYS A 193 13.09 -0.46 9.99
C LYS A 193 12.59 0.42 8.85
N LYS A 194 13.23 0.43 7.67
CA LYS A 194 12.73 1.17 6.48
C LYS A 194 11.54 0.51 5.80
N SER A 195 11.22 -0.75 6.12
CA SER A 195 10.14 -1.49 5.46
C SER A 195 8.75 -0.93 5.75
N GLU A 196 8.51 -0.21 6.85
CA GLU A 196 7.16 0.20 7.25
C GLU A 196 6.72 1.54 6.62
N GLU A 197 7.64 2.48 6.39
CA GLU A 197 7.31 3.77 5.76
C GLU A 197 7.04 3.62 4.26
N HIS A 198 7.82 2.77 3.58
CA HIS A 198 7.52 2.35 2.21
C HIS A 198 6.21 1.55 2.14
N LYS A 199 5.82 0.80 3.20
CA LYS A 199 4.54 0.07 3.27
C LYS A 199 3.32 0.99 3.34
N LYS A 200 3.42 2.09 4.08
CA LYS A 200 2.31 3.05 4.25
C LYS A 200 2.06 3.89 2.99
N LYS A 201 3.09 4.11 2.17
CA LYS A 201 2.96 4.74 0.84
C LYS A 201 2.31 3.82 -0.21
N ARG A 202 2.35 2.49 0.01
CA ARG A 202 1.76 1.47 -0.89
C ARG A 202 0.23 1.50 -0.93
N GLU A 203 -0.42 1.92 0.14
CA GLU A 203 -1.89 2.04 0.18
C GLU A 203 -2.37 3.34 -0.50
N ALA A 204 -1.70 4.47 -0.26
CA ALA A 204 -2.16 5.77 -0.78
C ALA A 204 -2.06 5.91 -2.32
N ALA A 205 -1.09 5.24 -2.97
CA ALA A 205 -0.97 5.25 -4.42
C ALA A 205 -1.91 4.25 -5.11
N ALA A 206 -2.34 3.20 -4.41
CA ALA A 206 -3.18 2.12 -4.95
C ALA A 206 -4.68 2.24 -4.61
N LEU A 207 -5.08 3.05 -3.61
CA LEU A 207 -6.46 3.18 -3.11
C LEU A 207 -7.40 4.08 -3.94
N LYS A 208 -7.10 4.34 -5.21
CA LYS A 208 -8.08 4.96 -6.14
C LYS A 208 -8.63 3.90 -7.09
N LYS A 209 -9.38 2.95 -6.53
CA LYS A 209 -10.04 1.86 -7.26
C LYS A 209 -11.56 2.05 -7.16
N GLU A 210 -12.13 2.87 -8.05
CA GLU A 210 -13.58 3.09 -8.12
C GLU A 210 -14.16 2.45 -9.38
N HIS A 211 -15.05 1.47 -9.17
CA HIS A 211 -15.79 0.74 -10.19
C HIS A 211 -16.73 1.67 -10.96
N LEU A 212 -16.81 1.46 -12.26
CA LEU A 212 -17.48 2.33 -13.22
C LEU A 212 -18.99 2.10 -13.28
N THR A 213 -19.70 3.21 -13.56
CA THR A 213 -20.95 3.37 -14.33
C THR A 213 -21.95 4.35 -13.67
N PRO A 214 -22.28 4.30 -12.36
CA PRO A 214 -22.90 5.45 -11.67
C PRO A 214 -21.88 6.56 -11.34
N LEU A 215 -20.59 6.33 -11.66
CA LEU A 215 -19.49 7.18 -11.23
C LEU A 215 -19.46 8.54 -11.90
N GLN A 216 -19.81 8.76 -13.18
CA GLN A 216 -19.57 10.09 -13.80
C GLN A 216 -20.39 11.22 -13.13
N LEU A 217 -21.65 10.95 -12.78
CA LEU A 217 -22.52 11.91 -12.08
C LEU A 217 -22.19 12.07 -10.59
N MET A 218 -21.66 11.02 -9.95
CA MET A 218 -21.15 11.09 -8.59
C MET A 218 -19.72 11.61 -8.53
N PHE A 219 -18.93 11.48 -9.59
CA PHE A 219 -17.55 11.93 -9.72
C PHE A 219 -17.53 13.44 -9.91
N ASP A 220 -18.40 14.04 -10.73
CA ASP A 220 -18.48 15.50 -10.78
C ASP A 220 -18.93 16.11 -9.45
N ARG A 221 -19.83 15.43 -8.72
CA ARG A 221 -20.25 15.87 -7.38
C ARG A 221 -19.14 15.66 -6.35
N THR A 222 -18.47 14.50 -6.37
CA THR A 222 -17.36 14.16 -5.47
C THR A 222 -16.09 14.90 -5.82
N VAL A 223 -15.85 15.31 -7.06
CA VAL A 223 -14.74 16.17 -7.47
C VAL A 223 -15.00 17.59 -7.00
N ASN A 224 -16.21 18.11 -7.13
CA ASN A 224 -16.56 19.41 -6.55
C ASN A 224 -16.48 19.40 -5.01
N SER A 225 -16.96 18.34 -4.37
CA SER A 225 -16.81 18.16 -2.92
C SER A 225 -15.35 17.90 -2.51
N ALA A 226 -14.57 17.17 -3.32
CA ALA A 226 -13.15 16.94 -3.08
C ALA A 226 -12.32 18.19 -3.34
N GLU A 227 -12.71 19.09 -4.24
CA GLU A 227 -12.05 20.38 -4.44
C GLU A 227 -12.31 21.31 -3.25
N GLN A 228 -13.52 21.28 -2.70
CA GLN A 228 -13.83 21.91 -1.41
C GLN A 228 -12.98 21.30 -0.29
N ILE A 229 -12.93 19.97 -0.16
CA ILE A 229 -12.09 19.28 0.84
C ILE A 229 -10.60 19.56 0.60
N LEU A 230 -10.11 19.64 -0.64
CA LEU A 230 -8.71 19.94 -0.95
C LEU A 230 -8.38 21.40 -0.63
N SER A 231 -9.33 22.31 -0.80
CA SER A 231 -9.20 23.70 -0.36
C SER A 231 -9.15 23.79 1.17
N GLU A 232 -9.96 22.99 1.86
CA GLU A 232 -9.93 22.84 3.32
C GLU A 232 -8.68 22.11 3.80
N MET A 233 -8.15 21.14 3.05
CA MET A 233 -6.90 20.44 3.34
C MET A 233 -5.69 21.35 3.13
N LYS A 234 -5.69 22.22 2.11
CA LYS A 234 -4.67 23.28 1.97
C LYS A 234 -4.76 24.30 3.11
N TYR A 235 -5.96 24.58 3.62
CA TYR A 235 -6.16 25.39 4.82
C TYR A 235 -5.66 24.66 6.09
N MET A 236 -5.90 23.35 6.20
CA MET A 236 -5.40 22.48 7.28
C MET A 236 -3.88 22.33 7.21
N GLU A 237 -3.26 22.25 6.04
CA GLU A 237 -1.80 22.16 5.85
C GLU A 237 -1.08 23.44 6.31
N ARG A 238 -1.67 24.62 6.06
CA ARG A 238 -1.18 25.89 6.64
C ARG A 238 -1.28 25.89 8.17
N ARG A 239 -2.30 25.22 8.73
CA ARG A 239 -2.50 25.05 10.17
C ARG A 239 -1.60 23.95 10.76
N GLU A 240 -1.26 22.93 9.98
CA GLU A 240 -0.36 21.82 10.32
C GLU A 240 1.09 22.30 10.41
N LYS A 241 1.51 23.23 9.53
CA LYS A 241 2.79 23.96 9.66
C LYS A 241 2.88 24.76 10.97
N TYR A 242 1.74 25.18 11.53
CA TYR A 242 1.67 25.79 12.86
C TYR A 242 1.63 24.73 13.99
N MET A 243 0.89 23.63 13.83
CA MET A 243 0.81 22.54 14.81
C MET A 243 2.14 21.75 14.96
N ARG A 244 2.96 21.64 13.91
CA ARG A 244 4.32 21.07 14.00
C ARG A 244 5.19 21.83 15.01
N LYS A 245 5.06 23.17 15.07
CA LYS A 245 5.76 23.99 16.08
C LYS A 245 5.23 23.76 17.50
N THR A 246 3.96 23.41 17.65
CA THR A 246 3.39 23.05 18.96
C THR A 246 3.89 21.68 19.43
N ILE A 247 4.02 20.70 18.52
CA ILE A 247 4.55 19.37 18.83
C ILE A 247 6.02 19.45 19.29
N ASP A 248 6.85 20.27 18.63
CA ASP A 248 8.22 20.52 19.08
C ASP A 248 8.26 21.16 20.49
N SER A 249 7.35 22.10 20.77
CA SER A 249 7.26 22.76 22.08
C SER A 249 6.73 21.85 23.20
N THR A 250 5.90 20.86 22.88
CA THR A 250 5.41 19.84 23.83
C THR A 250 6.49 18.82 24.16
N ASN A 251 7.23 18.36 23.14
CA ASN A 251 8.34 17.42 23.31
C ASN A 251 9.44 18.02 24.21
N SER A 252 9.74 19.31 24.08
CA SER A 252 10.71 19.98 24.94
C SER A 252 10.26 20.08 26.40
N ARG A 253 8.96 20.33 26.65
CA ARG A 253 8.42 20.42 28.03
C ARG A 253 8.38 19.07 28.72
N ILE A 254 8.00 18.01 27.99
CA ILE A 254 8.00 16.63 28.50
C ILE A 254 9.43 16.19 28.86
N LYS A 255 10.42 16.51 28.01
CA LYS A 255 11.83 16.26 28.31
C LYS A 255 12.27 16.95 29.60
N TYR A 256 11.88 18.21 29.82
CA TYR A 256 12.23 18.94 31.05
C TYR A 256 11.61 18.30 32.31
N PHE A 257 10.34 17.87 32.24
CA PHE A 257 9.70 17.15 33.35
C PHE A 257 10.36 15.79 33.63
N SER A 258 10.80 15.08 32.59
CA SER A 258 11.56 13.83 32.74
C SER A 258 12.88 14.05 33.49
N TYR A 259 13.64 15.08 33.13
CA TYR A 259 14.88 15.42 33.84
C TYR A 259 14.63 15.85 35.29
N MET A 260 13.58 16.64 35.54
CA MET A 260 13.19 17.05 36.89
C MET A 260 12.80 15.86 37.77
N SER A 261 12.06 14.90 37.23
CA SER A 261 11.69 13.66 37.94
C SER A 261 12.93 12.83 38.34
N VAL A 262 13.90 12.67 37.44
CA VAL A 262 15.16 11.97 37.73
C VAL A 262 15.95 12.70 38.82
N LEU A 263 16.03 14.03 38.78
CA LEU A 263 16.69 14.83 39.82
C LEU A 263 16.04 14.68 41.19
N VAL A 264 14.70 14.65 41.25
CA VAL A 264 13.96 14.43 42.51
C VAL A 264 14.26 13.05 43.08
N LEU A 265 14.31 12.00 42.24
CA LEU A 265 14.67 10.65 42.69
C LEU A 265 16.08 10.59 43.28
N ILE A 266 17.05 11.26 42.65
CA ILE A 266 18.41 11.38 43.18
C ILE A 266 18.41 12.11 44.52
N GLY A 267 17.69 13.24 44.63
CA GLY A 267 17.57 13.99 45.89
C GLY A 267 16.96 13.17 47.03
N VAL A 268 15.90 12.40 46.74
CA VAL A 268 15.28 11.49 47.72
C VAL A 268 16.25 10.39 48.13
N ALA A 269 17.05 9.84 47.20
CA ALA A 269 18.06 8.84 47.53
C ALA A 269 19.16 9.41 48.46
N PHE A 270 19.63 10.64 48.21
CA PHE A 270 20.58 11.31 49.11
C PHE A 270 20.00 11.59 50.49
N LEU A 271 18.75 12.02 50.56
CA LEU A 271 18.03 12.22 51.83
C LEU A 271 17.83 10.90 52.58
N GLN A 272 17.52 9.81 51.87
CA GLN A 272 17.44 8.47 52.47
C GLN A 272 18.77 8.06 53.11
N VAL A 273 19.90 8.26 52.42
CA VAL A 273 21.23 7.92 52.93
C VAL A 273 21.64 8.79 54.12
N THR A 274 21.37 10.10 54.07
CA THR A 274 21.67 11.00 55.20
C THR A 274 20.76 10.79 56.40
N TYR A 275 19.48 10.47 56.19
CA TYR A 275 18.56 10.09 57.25
C TYR A 275 19.03 8.82 57.96
N LEU A 276 19.43 7.78 57.22
CA LEU A 276 20.02 6.57 57.80
C LEU A 276 21.29 6.88 58.61
N LYS A 277 22.21 7.69 58.08
CA LYS A 277 23.42 8.11 58.82
C LYS A 277 23.09 8.87 60.11
N SER A 278 22.11 9.77 60.08
CA SER A 278 21.69 10.56 61.25
C SER A 278 20.94 9.69 62.27
N TYR A 279 20.14 8.73 61.80
CA TYR A 279 19.46 7.75 62.64
C TYR A 279 20.46 6.86 63.40
N PHE A 280 21.49 6.34 62.74
CA PHE A 280 22.55 5.54 63.39
C PHE A 280 23.40 6.36 64.37
N LYS A 281 23.68 7.63 64.06
CA LYS A 281 24.39 8.55 64.99
C LYS A 281 23.57 8.85 66.25
N LYS A 282 22.27 9.14 66.11
CA LYS A 282 21.41 9.49 67.25
C LYS A 282 21.11 8.29 68.15
N LYS A 283 21.09 7.08 67.59
CA LYS A 283 20.83 5.86 68.37
C LYS A 283 22.09 5.18 68.94
N LYS A 284 23.30 5.74 68.75
CA LYS A 284 24.58 5.16 69.20
C LYS A 284 24.63 3.63 68.99
N LEU A 285 24.42 3.21 67.74
CA LEU A 285 24.62 1.83 67.29
C LEU A 285 25.91 1.79 66.46
N MET A 286 27.03 2.07 67.13
CA MET A 286 28.30 1.39 66.88
C MET A 286 28.62 0.63 68.16
#